data_AF-A0A7X9IJG9-F1
#
_entry.id   AF-A0A7X9IJG9-F1
#
_cell.length_a   1.000
_cell.length_b   1.000
_cell.length_c   1.000
_cell.angle_alpha   90.00
_cell.angle_beta   90.00
_cell.angle_gamma   90.00
#
_symmetry.space_group_name_H-M   'P 1'
#
loop_
_entity.id
_entity.type
_entity.pdbx_description
1 polymer ?
#
loop_
_entity_poly.entity_id
_entity_poly.type
_entity_poly.pdbx_seq_one_letter_code
_entity_poly.pdbx_strand_id
1 'polypeptide(L)'
;MKIKNELNNIFEQYDVEENRLTNAFLHTLTQNPSILKSFLQYSYNIHPNKKTEIVISSQKEPFGLGDRADGGKQDIESIPDGWIIIDENKAIVLETKIRKNTVKQGQLKAHAKRIRDYPLRYLCVITPDEESPIEDLMIEGVESRWISWKQIYVMITREKKERGLPEYFRKQLKEYLSMKEDLVGFQGIEFPEEFDSKKAKNILKALVKEIKTDIVKIYPELIFERSKYSREIHAHTVHHRSVWSFFATDKDFTKDMHLTLWLSDTHMGIAITISNNSKKRWKRLKAIFGSDESFSVFKRKLTLLRKKLPNLYLEFVHRHYMHQQDAFVDGLIEMDWDTVKGIKPVKRNIIWLEAIKDLVINKKGFNGQLMIRSRFFYNDHPKMKTAEFKNIVVEAARSFKDVFEYLK
;
A
#
# COMPACT_ATOMS: atom_id res chain seq x y z
N MET A 1 33.49 -6.46 13.43
CA MET A 1 32.46 -7.18 14.17
C MET A 1 32.69 -8.63 13.86
N LYS A 2 32.68 -9.47 14.90
CA LYS A 2 32.58 -10.91 14.74
C LYS A 2 31.16 -11.30 15.10
N ILE A 3 30.42 -11.83 14.13
CA ILE A 3 29.01 -12.22 14.34
C ILE A 3 28.97 -13.74 14.43
N LYS A 4 28.51 -14.27 15.55
CA LYS A 4 28.18 -15.67 15.73
C LYS A 4 26.68 -15.84 15.47
N ASN A 5 26.35 -16.72 14.52
CA ASN A 5 24.98 -17.02 14.14
C ASN A 5 24.52 -18.31 14.83
N GLU A 6 23.55 -18.19 15.74
CA GLU A 6 22.89 -19.31 16.43
C GLU A 6 21.40 -19.31 16.08
N LEU A 7 21.10 -19.02 14.80
CA LEU A 7 19.76 -19.06 14.26
C LEU A 7 19.45 -20.45 13.70
N ASN A 8 18.20 -20.84 13.88
CA ASN A 8 17.60 -21.96 13.18
C ASN A 8 17.64 -21.75 11.66
N ASN A 9 17.68 -22.85 10.91
CA ASN A 9 17.82 -22.77 9.46
C ASN A 9 16.66 -21.96 8.85
N ILE A 10 16.92 -21.08 7.88
CA ILE A 10 15.86 -20.29 7.23
C ILE A 10 14.82 -21.17 6.51
N PHE A 11 15.20 -22.39 6.11
CA PHE A 11 14.29 -23.36 5.51
C PHE A 11 13.47 -24.17 6.52
N GLU A 12 13.79 -24.08 7.82
CA GLU A 12 12.94 -24.66 8.84
C GLU A 12 11.60 -23.92 8.90
N GLN A 13 10.52 -24.70 8.86
CA GLN A 13 9.18 -24.17 8.81
C GLN A 13 8.67 -23.95 10.23
N TYR A 14 8.57 -22.69 10.64
CA TYR A 14 7.79 -22.32 11.81
C TYR A 14 6.29 -22.41 11.49
N ASP A 15 5.42 -22.83 12.38
CA ASP A 15 3.97 -22.79 12.12
C ASP A 15 3.40 -21.36 12.23
N VAL A 16 3.98 -20.54 13.11
CA VAL A 16 3.55 -19.16 13.31
C VAL A 16 4.30 -18.20 12.37
N GLU A 17 3.54 -17.42 11.58
CA GLU A 17 4.08 -16.43 10.63
C GLU A 17 5.00 -15.40 11.29
N GLU A 18 4.68 -14.99 12.52
CA GLU A 18 5.49 -14.07 13.34
C GLU A 18 6.91 -14.60 13.57
N ASN A 19 7.04 -15.88 13.95
CA ASN A 19 8.33 -16.51 14.17
C ASN A 19 9.13 -16.63 12.87
N ARG A 20 8.46 -16.94 11.74
CA ARG A 20 9.12 -16.94 10.41
C ARG A 20 9.71 -15.56 10.08
N LEU A 21 8.93 -14.50 10.30
CA LEU A 21 9.37 -13.14 10.03
C LEU A 21 10.55 -12.74 10.92
N THR A 22 10.51 -13.09 12.20
CA THR A 22 11.62 -12.82 13.13
C THR A 22 12.88 -13.56 12.73
N ASN A 23 12.78 -14.86 12.43
CA ASN A 23 13.93 -15.62 11.95
C ASN A 23 14.53 -15.00 10.68
N ALA A 24 13.70 -14.64 9.70
CA ALA A 24 14.14 -13.98 8.47
C ALA A 24 14.80 -12.60 8.74
N PHE A 25 14.29 -11.83 9.69
CA PHE A 25 14.89 -10.56 10.11
C PHE A 25 16.26 -10.77 10.76
N LEU A 26 16.37 -11.72 11.68
CA LEU A 26 17.63 -12.05 12.34
C LEU A 26 18.69 -12.55 11.34
N HIS A 27 18.31 -13.40 10.38
CA HIS A 27 19.20 -13.80 9.28
C HIS A 27 19.61 -12.59 8.45
N THR A 28 18.71 -11.66 8.18
CA THR A 28 19.07 -10.42 7.47
C THR A 28 20.11 -9.61 8.26
N LEU A 29 19.97 -9.50 9.58
CA LEU A 29 20.95 -8.82 10.43
C LEU A 29 22.31 -9.53 10.47
N THR A 30 22.33 -10.86 10.59
CA THR A 30 23.60 -11.62 10.64
C THR A 30 24.36 -11.54 9.33
N GLN A 31 23.65 -11.61 8.20
CA GLN A 31 24.26 -11.55 6.87
C GLN A 31 24.63 -10.14 6.43
N ASN A 32 24.03 -9.09 7.01
CA ASN A 32 24.29 -7.70 6.64
C ASN A 32 24.81 -6.88 7.84
N PRO A 33 26.14 -6.87 8.11
CA PRO A 33 26.73 -6.10 9.21
C PRO A 33 26.40 -4.61 9.19
N SER A 34 26.17 -4.01 8.00
CA SER A 34 25.75 -2.61 7.88
C SER A 34 24.35 -2.39 8.45
N ILE A 35 23.38 -3.25 8.07
CA ILE A 35 22.02 -3.21 8.62
C ILE A 35 22.04 -3.44 10.14
N LEU A 36 22.80 -4.43 10.62
CA LEU A 36 22.94 -4.70 12.06
C LEU A 36 23.50 -3.48 12.81
N LYS A 37 24.53 -2.83 12.27
CA LYS A 37 25.08 -1.62 12.87
C LYS A 37 24.03 -0.49 12.90
N SER A 38 23.36 -0.24 11.78
CA SER A 38 22.29 0.76 11.70
C SER A 38 21.16 0.47 12.69
N PHE A 39 20.77 -0.80 12.85
CA PHE A 39 19.77 -1.24 13.81
C PHE A 39 20.21 -0.96 15.25
N LEU A 40 21.42 -1.36 15.64
CA LEU A 40 21.94 -1.15 17.00
C LEU A 40 22.12 0.33 17.34
N GLN A 41 22.58 1.13 16.38
CA GLN A 41 22.71 2.59 16.53
C GLN A 41 21.35 3.26 16.67
N TYR A 42 20.40 2.90 15.81
CA TYR A 42 19.06 3.48 15.82
C TYR A 42 18.30 3.14 17.11
N SER A 43 18.37 1.87 17.54
CA SER A 43 17.60 1.38 18.69
C SER A 43 18.17 1.89 20.01
N TYR A 44 19.49 1.78 20.21
CA TYR A 44 20.10 1.97 21.55
C TYR A 44 21.40 2.79 21.52
N ASN A 45 21.69 3.49 20.41
CA ASN A 45 22.91 4.25 20.23
C ASN A 45 24.20 3.39 20.40
N ILE A 46 24.11 2.08 20.15
CA ILE A 46 25.23 1.15 20.29
C ILE A 46 26.08 1.18 19.02
N HIS A 47 27.39 1.39 19.21
CA HIS A 47 28.37 1.56 18.14
C HIS A 47 29.36 0.39 18.10
N PRO A 48 28.99 -0.76 17.49
CA PRO A 48 29.89 -1.90 17.44
C PRO A 48 31.13 -1.59 16.59
N ASN A 49 32.29 -2.06 17.04
CA ASN A 49 33.58 -1.87 16.38
C ASN A 49 34.08 -3.19 15.74
N LYS A 50 35.29 -3.18 15.18
CA LYS A 50 35.83 -4.37 14.49
C LYS A 50 36.02 -5.58 15.43
N LYS A 51 36.29 -5.35 16.71
CA LYS A 51 36.54 -6.37 17.74
C LYS A 51 35.29 -6.81 18.48
N THR A 52 34.20 -6.04 18.43
CA THR A 52 32.92 -6.39 19.06
C THR A 52 32.43 -7.75 18.63
N GLU A 53 32.13 -8.60 19.61
CA GLU A 53 31.59 -9.94 19.45
C GLU A 53 30.08 -9.89 19.65
N ILE A 54 29.33 -10.37 18.67
CA ILE A 54 27.87 -10.33 18.65
C ILE A 54 27.36 -11.74 18.42
N VAL A 55 26.50 -12.22 19.32
CA VAL A 55 25.77 -13.48 19.15
C VAL A 55 24.32 -13.13 18.84
N ILE A 56 23.78 -13.67 17.75
CA ILE A 56 22.38 -13.51 17.36
C ILE A 56 21.72 -14.88 17.35
N SER A 57 20.60 -15.03 18.05
CA SER A 57 19.88 -16.29 18.19
C SER A 57 18.37 -16.12 18.18
N SER A 58 17.66 -17.14 17.70
CA SER A 58 16.21 -17.28 17.81
C SER A 58 15.93 -18.18 19.01
N GLN A 59 15.02 -17.78 19.90
CA GLN A 59 14.77 -18.55 21.13
C GLN A 59 13.60 -19.52 21.00
N LYS A 60 12.78 -19.37 19.95
CA LYS A 60 11.71 -20.30 19.62
C LYS A 60 12.21 -21.33 18.59
N GLU A 61 11.98 -22.60 18.89
CA GLU A 61 12.26 -23.71 18.00
C GLU A 61 11.05 -24.00 17.08
N PRO A 62 11.27 -24.34 15.80
CA PRO A 62 10.20 -24.76 14.89
C PRO A 62 9.40 -25.96 15.45
N PHE A 63 8.08 -25.89 15.40
CA PHE A 63 7.15 -26.90 15.97
C PHE A 63 7.26 -27.12 17.49
N GLY A 64 8.15 -26.36 18.15
CA GLY A 64 8.40 -26.39 19.58
C GLY A 64 7.41 -25.52 20.37
N LEU A 65 7.69 -25.37 21.67
CA LEU A 65 6.91 -24.51 22.56
C LEU A 65 7.01 -23.05 22.09
N GLY A 66 5.85 -22.39 21.91
CA GLY A 66 5.78 -21.02 21.39
C GLY A 66 5.69 -20.90 19.87
N ASP A 67 5.72 -22.02 19.13
CA ASP A 67 5.48 -22.06 17.68
C ASP A 67 4.26 -22.90 17.27
N ARG A 68 3.59 -23.62 18.17
CA ARG A 68 2.39 -24.39 17.80
C ARG A 68 1.15 -23.50 17.62
N ALA A 69 0.48 -23.63 16.47
CA ALA A 69 -0.70 -22.85 16.12
C ALA A 69 -1.98 -23.21 16.93
N ASP A 70 -2.02 -24.39 17.54
CA ASP A 70 -3.17 -24.93 18.28
C ASP A 70 -3.26 -24.44 19.74
N GLY A 71 -2.29 -23.65 20.20
CA GLY A 71 -2.36 -22.97 21.49
C GLY A 71 -2.58 -23.94 22.64
N GLY A 72 -1.67 -24.90 22.83
CA GLY A 72 -1.65 -25.73 24.02
C GLY A 72 -1.76 -24.87 25.28
N LYS A 73 -2.88 -24.98 26.01
CA LYS A 73 -3.19 -24.29 27.27
C LYS A 73 -2.30 -24.80 28.42
N GLN A 74 -1.00 -24.59 28.32
CA GLN A 74 -0.13 -24.62 29.49
C GLN A 74 0.31 -23.19 29.76
N ASP A 75 0.54 -22.85 31.03
CA ASP A 75 1.16 -21.59 31.44
C ASP A 75 2.57 -21.53 30.85
N ILE A 76 2.65 -21.12 29.57
CA ILE A 76 3.88 -21.10 28.80
C ILE A 76 4.71 -19.95 29.34
N GLU A 77 5.86 -20.31 29.90
CA GLU A 77 6.92 -19.38 30.24
C GLU A 77 7.24 -18.53 29.00
N SER A 78 6.95 -17.23 29.08
CA SER A 78 7.01 -16.31 27.93
C SER A 78 8.41 -16.27 27.31
N ILE A 79 8.55 -16.82 26.10
CA ILE A 79 9.82 -16.86 25.36
C ILE A 79 9.93 -15.67 24.39
N PRO A 80 11.01 -14.87 24.46
CA PRO A 80 11.29 -13.84 23.45
C PRO A 80 11.44 -14.44 22.06
N ASP A 81 11.22 -13.67 21.01
CA ASP A 81 11.33 -14.20 19.65
C ASP A 81 12.80 -14.35 19.21
N GLY A 82 13.68 -13.46 19.67
CA GLY A 82 15.11 -13.52 19.36
C GLY A 82 15.97 -12.65 20.25
N TRP A 83 17.26 -12.95 20.34
CA TRP A 83 18.23 -12.30 21.20
C TRP A 83 19.43 -11.78 20.39
N ILE A 84 20.00 -10.67 20.87
CA ILE A 84 21.30 -10.17 20.43
C ILE A 84 22.14 -9.92 21.69
N ILE A 85 23.23 -10.67 21.83
CA ILE A 85 24.20 -10.52 22.94
C ILE A 85 25.45 -9.85 22.39
N ILE A 86 25.98 -8.84 23.09
CA ILE A 86 27.16 -8.07 22.67
C ILE A 86 28.21 -8.08 23.78
N ASP A 87 29.40 -8.58 23.45
CA ASP A 87 30.57 -8.66 24.33
C ASP A 87 30.27 -9.26 25.72
N GLU A 88 29.35 -10.24 25.78
CA GLU A 88 28.81 -10.92 27.00
C GLU A 88 28.15 -10.01 28.06
N ASN A 89 28.17 -8.69 27.85
CA ASN A 89 27.77 -7.69 28.85
C ASN A 89 26.48 -6.95 28.51
N LYS A 90 26.03 -7.03 27.25
CA LYS A 90 24.78 -6.40 26.78
C LYS A 90 23.87 -7.46 26.22
N ALA A 91 22.61 -7.49 26.65
CA ALA A 91 21.59 -8.34 26.08
C ALA A 91 20.42 -7.49 25.56
N ILE A 92 20.07 -7.71 24.29
CA ILE A 92 18.89 -7.15 23.65
C ILE A 92 17.93 -8.31 23.38
N VAL A 93 16.78 -8.30 24.04
CA VAL A 93 15.68 -9.20 23.73
C VAL A 93 14.75 -8.55 22.71
N LEU A 94 14.31 -9.35 21.73
CA LEU A 94 13.40 -8.93 20.69
C LEU A 94 12.04 -9.58 20.93
N GLU A 95 11.01 -8.77 20.88
CA GLU A 95 9.62 -9.18 20.77
C GLU A 95 9.07 -8.64 19.47
N THR A 96 8.39 -9.46 18.69
CA THR A 96 7.83 -9.08 17.41
C THR A 96 6.34 -9.32 17.37
N LYS A 97 5.62 -8.46 16.64
CA LYS A 97 4.22 -8.69 16.30
C LYS A 97 3.96 -8.41 14.84
N ILE A 98 3.08 -9.22 14.23
CA ILE A 98 2.59 -8.98 12.86
C ILE A 98 1.22 -8.30 12.83
N ARG A 99 0.59 -8.08 13.99
CA ARG A 99 -0.70 -7.41 14.14
C ARG A 99 -0.61 -6.26 15.13
N LYS A 100 -1.27 -5.15 14.80
CA LYS A 100 -1.39 -3.97 15.67
C LYS A 100 -2.07 -4.31 16.99
N ASN A 101 -1.69 -3.62 18.06
CA ASN A 101 -2.31 -3.73 19.39
C ASN A 101 -2.36 -5.16 19.98
N THR A 102 -1.37 -6.01 19.67
CA THR A 102 -1.34 -7.41 20.16
C THR A 102 -0.27 -7.67 21.22
N VAL A 103 0.60 -6.70 21.50
CA VAL A 103 1.63 -6.81 22.53
C VAL A 103 0.99 -6.82 23.92
N LYS A 104 1.44 -7.73 24.78
CA LYS A 104 0.96 -7.87 26.16
C LYS A 104 2.06 -7.45 27.14
N GLN A 105 1.77 -6.53 28.05
CA GLN A 105 2.75 -6.03 29.02
C GLN A 105 3.32 -7.15 29.91
N GLY A 106 2.52 -8.15 30.28
CA GLY A 106 2.97 -9.32 31.05
C GLY A 106 4.07 -10.12 30.33
N GLN A 107 3.98 -10.22 29.00
CA GLN A 107 4.96 -10.89 28.15
C GLN A 107 6.32 -10.16 28.22
N LEU A 108 6.29 -8.85 28.11
CA LEU A 108 7.47 -8.00 28.15
C LEU A 108 8.19 -8.04 29.50
N LYS A 109 7.43 -8.02 30.61
CA LYS A 109 7.98 -8.17 31.97
C LYS A 109 8.66 -9.52 32.15
N ALA A 110 8.09 -10.60 31.60
CA ALA A 110 8.71 -11.91 31.63
C ALA A 110 10.00 -11.97 30.78
N HIS A 111 10.03 -11.32 29.62
CA HIS A 111 11.23 -11.24 28.78
C HIS A 111 12.38 -10.50 29.48
N ALA A 112 12.08 -9.39 30.14
CA ALA A 112 13.05 -8.63 30.93
C ALA A 112 13.68 -9.46 32.06
N LYS A 113 12.90 -10.33 32.73
CA LYS A 113 13.43 -11.22 33.77
C LYS A 113 14.49 -12.19 33.24
N ARG A 114 14.43 -12.60 31.97
CA ARG A 114 15.37 -13.56 31.38
C ARG A 114 16.76 -12.98 31.09
N ILE A 115 16.87 -11.65 31.02
CA ILE A 115 18.15 -10.96 30.83
C ILE A 115 18.64 -10.26 32.10
N ARG A 116 18.09 -10.63 33.26
CA ARG A 116 18.41 -9.98 34.55
C ARG A 116 19.90 -10.01 34.90
N ASP A 117 20.61 -11.06 34.48
CA ASP A 117 22.01 -11.30 34.83
C ASP A 117 23.00 -10.53 33.92
N TYR A 118 22.50 -9.85 32.90
CA TYR A 118 23.32 -8.96 32.06
C TYR A 118 23.39 -7.56 32.69
N PRO A 119 24.58 -6.93 32.73
CA PRO A 119 24.74 -5.57 33.24
C PRO A 119 23.94 -4.51 32.46
N LEU A 120 23.88 -4.64 31.14
CA LEU A 120 23.15 -3.73 30.25
C LEU A 120 22.04 -4.49 29.53
N ARG A 121 20.81 -4.06 29.76
CA ARG A 121 19.60 -4.82 29.42
C ARG A 121 18.68 -3.98 28.56
N TYR A 122 18.30 -4.55 27.44
CA TYR A 122 17.51 -3.87 26.43
C TYR A 122 16.33 -4.73 25.97
N LEU A 123 15.16 -4.13 25.83
CA LEU A 123 13.96 -4.77 25.30
C LEU A 123 13.48 -4.04 24.05
N CYS A 124 13.62 -4.68 22.88
CA CYS A 124 13.17 -4.14 21.61
C CYS A 124 11.85 -4.79 21.22
N VAL A 125 10.81 -3.99 21.02
CA VAL A 125 9.50 -4.45 20.56
C VAL A 125 9.29 -3.96 19.14
N ILE A 126 9.09 -4.88 18.20
CA ILE A 126 8.92 -4.62 16.76
C ILE A 126 7.49 -4.95 16.34
N THR A 127 6.68 -3.96 16.00
CA THR A 127 5.27 -4.20 15.63
C THR A 127 4.84 -3.37 14.42
N PRO A 128 3.59 -3.53 13.94
CA PRO A 128 3.06 -2.64 12.92
C PRO A 128 2.55 -1.30 13.46
N ASP A 129 2.54 -1.11 14.78
CA ASP A 129 2.11 0.12 15.43
C ASP A 129 3.19 1.20 15.25
N GLU A 130 2.79 2.40 14.81
CA GLU A 130 3.75 3.51 14.59
C GLU A 130 4.24 4.11 15.91
N GLU A 131 3.44 3.97 16.97
CA GLU A 131 3.72 4.41 18.34
C GLU A 131 3.48 3.24 19.31
N SER A 132 4.08 3.31 20.50
CA SER A 132 3.84 2.30 21.54
C SER A 132 2.37 2.38 22.02
N PRO A 133 1.58 1.30 21.90
CA PRO A 133 0.25 1.21 22.49
C PRO A 133 0.30 1.02 24.01
N ILE A 134 1.50 0.90 24.60
CA ILE A 134 1.72 0.83 26.04
C ILE A 134 2.26 2.18 26.47
N GLU A 135 1.43 2.97 27.17
CA GLU A 135 1.74 4.35 27.60
C GLU A 135 2.98 4.41 28.50
N ASP A 136 3.23 3.37 29.31
CA ASP A 136 4.39 3.27 30.20
C ASP A 136 5.13 1.94 30.02
N LEU A 137 5.90 1.82 28.93
CA LEU A 137 6.83 0.70 28.75
C LEU A 137 8.08 0.87 29.62
N MET A 138 7.89 1.10 30.92
CA MET A 138 8.96 1.23 31.88
C MET A 138 9.11 -0.09 32.64
N ILE A 139 10.18 -0.81 32.34
CA ILE A 139 10.59 -1.99 33.10
C ILE A 139 11.87 -1.61 33.84
N GLU A 140 11.84 -1.74 35.16
CA GLU A 140 12.93 -1.31 36.03
C GLU A 140 14.28 -1.90 35.59
N GLY A 141 15.25 -1.01 35.36
CA GLY A 141 16.60 -1.39 34.96
C GLY A 141 16.73 -2.01 33.56
N VAL A 142 15.72 -1.88 32.69
CA VAL A 142 15.75 -2.32 31.29
C VAL A 142 15.37 -1.15 30.37
N GLU A 143 16.28 -0.75 29.48
CA GLU A 143 15.95 0.25 28.46
C GLU A 143 15.08 -0.40 27.37
N SER A 144 13.85 0.07 27.23
CA SER A 144 12.88 -0.50 26.29
C SER A 144 12.69 0.43 25.09
N ARG A 145 12.60 -0.16 23.90
CA ARG A 145 12.37 0.57 22.64
C ARG A 145 11.27 -0.06 21.83
N TRP A 146 10.37 0.79 21.35
CA TRP A 146 9.36 0.43 20.37
C TRP A 146 9.83 0.83 18.97
N ILE A 147 9.77 -0.10 18.03
CA ILE A 147 10.16 0.11 16.64
C ILE A 147 9.06 -0.44 15.75
N SER A 148 8.66 0.29 14.73
CA SER A 148 7.70 -0.22 13.75
C SER A 148 8.38 -1.02 12.65
N TRP A 149 7.67 -1.99 12.06
CA TRP A 149 8.12 -2.65 10.83
C TRP A 149 8.37 -1.66 9.68
N LYS A 150 7.64 -0.54 9.66
CA LYS A 150 7.88 0.57 8.73
C LYS A 150 9.26 1.21 8.94
N GLN A 151 9.69 1.42 10.19
CA GLN A 151 11.05 1.92 10.48
C GLN A 151 12.12 0.91 10.07
N ILE A 152 11.91 -0.38 10.32
CA ILE A 152 12.80 -1.46 9.85
C ILE A 152 12.89 -1.48 8.32
N TYR A 153 11.75 -1.37 7.63
CA TYR A 153 11.69 -1.30 6.17
C TYR A 153 12.48 -0.12 5.60
N VAL A 154 12.32 1.07 6.19
CA VAL A 154 13.06 2.27 5.79
C VAL A 154 14.56 2.09 6.01
N MET A 155 14.96 1.52 7.15
CA MET A 155 16.35 1.24 7.48
C MET A 155 16.99 0.30 6.43
N ILE A 156 16.34 -0.82 6.15
CA ILE A 156 16.77 -1.81 5.15
C ILE A 156 16.87 -1.19 3.75
N THR A 157 15.96 -0.29 3.40
CA THR A 157 15.90 0.36 2.09
C THR A 157 17.00 1.40 1.88
N ARG A 158 17.45 2.06 2.96
CA ARG A 158 18.49 3.10 2.90
C ARG A 158 19.91 2.54 2.77
N GLU A 159 20.13 1.29 3.14
CA GLU A 159 21.45 0.68 3.07
C GLU A 159 21.95 0.57 1.63
N LYS A 160 23.27 0.73 1.46
CA LYS A 160 23.91 0.62 0.14
C LYS A 160 23.68 -0.77 -0.44
N LYS A 161 23.70 -0.86 -1.78
CA LYS A 161 23.64 -2.16 -2.46
C LYS A 161 24.90 -2.96 -2.11
N GLU A 162 24.72 -4.00 -1.31
CA GLU A 162 25.67 -5.10 -1.17
C GLU A 162 25.49 -6.07 -2.35
N ARG A 163 26.40 -7.03 -2.52
CA ARG A 163 26.30 -8.09 -3.55
C ARG A 163 26.22 -9.45 -2.89
N GLY A 164 25.58 -10.40 -3.55
CA GLY A 164 25.55 -11.81 -3.12
C GLY A 164 24.52 -12.07 -2.03
N LEU A 165 24.88 -12.92 -1.07
CA LEU A 165 23.97 -13.41 -0.04
C LEU A 165 23.33 -12.29 0.82
N PRO A 166 24.06 -11.26 1.28
CA PRO A 166 23.47 -10.16 2.04
C PRO A 166 22.36 -9.43 1.26
N GLU A 167 22.60 -9.19 -0.03
CA GLU A 167 21.62 -8.56 -0.93
C GLU A 167 20.36 -9.41 -1.10
N TYR A 168 20.52 -10.73 -1.19
CA TYR A 168 19.40 -11.67 -1.31
C TYR A 168 18.47 -11.60 -0.09
N PHE A 169 19.00 -11.79 1.13
CA PHE A 169 18.20 -11.73 2.36
C PHE A 169 17.51 -10.37 2.51
N ARG A 170 18.23 -9.30 2.21
CA ARG A 170 17.71 -7.94 2.24
C ARG A 170 16.55 -7.75 1.26
N LYS A 171 16.68 -8.22 0.02
CA LYS A 171 15.63 -8.11 -1.02
C LYS A 171 14.40 -8.92 -0.62
N GLN A 172 14.59 -10.15 -0.15
CA GLN A 172 13.49 -11.03 0.28
C GLN A 172 12.71 -10.45 1.45
N LEU A 173 13.39 -9.96 2.49
CA LEU A 173 12.72 -9.33 3.63
C LEU A 173 11.99 -8.04 3.23
N LYS A 174 12.64 -7.18 2.41
CA LYS A 174 12.00 -5.95 1.89
C LYS A 174 10.74 -6.28 1.10
N GLU A 175 10.81 -7.27 0.23
CA GLU A 175 9.68 -7.72 -0.58
C GLU A 175 8.55 -8.26 0.30
N TYR A 176 8.85 -9.16 1.22
CA TYR A 176 7.88 -9.70 2.18
C TYR A 176 7.15 -8.60 2.96
N LEU A 177 7.90 -7.68 3.56
CA LEU A 177 7.35 -6.55 4.32
C LEU A 177 6.45 -5.69 3.43
N SER A 178 6.87 -5.39 2.20
CA SER A 178 6.07 -4.59 1.25
C SER A 178 4.79 -5.28 0.78
N MET A 179 4.77 -6.62 0.77
CA MET A 179 3.57 -7.40 0.41
C MET A 179 2.55 -7.45 1.54
N LYS A 180 2.96 -7.23 2.78
CA LYS A 180 2.11 -7.28 3.97
C LYS A 180 1.70 -5.86 4.36
N GLU A 181 0.60 -5.40 3.77
CA GLU A 181 0.09 -4.02 3.93
C GLU A 181 -0.06 -3.58 5.39
N ASP A 182 -0.41 -4.52 6.29
CA ASP A 182 -0.65 -4.21 7.69
C ASP A 182 0.64 -3.96 8.47
N LEU A 183 1.80 -4.40 7.95
CA LEU A 183 3.12 -4.23 8.57
C LEU A 183 3.72 -2.85 8.31
N VAL A 184 3.78 -2.43 7.05
CA VAL A 184 4.52 -1.22 6.64
C VAL A 184 3.65 -0.10 6.08
N GLY A 185 2.37 -0.36 5.78
CA GLY A 185 1.49 0.61 5.11
C GLY A 185 1.90 0.89 3.67
N PHE A 186 1.47 2.04 3.12
CA PHE A 186 1.79 2.41 1.74
C PHE A 186 3.22 2.97 1.62
N GLN A 187 4.03 2.35 0.77
CA GLN A 187 5.45 2.73 0.56
C GLN A 187 5.72 3.38 -0.81
N GLY A 188 4.70 3.55 -1.64
CA GLY A 188 4.83 3.93 -3.04
C GLY A 188 4.47 2.78 -3.99
N ILE A 189 4.61 3.05 -5.28
CA ILE A 189 4.31 2.14 -6.37
C ILE A 189 5.64 1.82 -7.07
N GLU A 190 6.12 0.59 -6.91
CA GLU A 190 7.34 0.10 -7.54
C GLU A 190 7.16 -1.35 -8.04
N PHE A 191 7.33 -1.52 -9.35
CA PHE A 191 7.41 -2.81 -10.01
C PHE A 191 8.86 -2.99 -10.50
N PRO A 192 9.68 -3.85 -9.86
CA PRO A 192 11.09 -3.99 -10.17
C PRO A 192 11.35 -4.65 -11.53
N GLU A 193 10.38 -5.40 -12.04
CA GLU A 193 10.43 -6.12 -13.30
C GLU A 193 9.12 -5.83 -14.06
N GLU A 194 8.20 -6.80 -14.05
CA GLU A 194 6.91 -6.72 -14.72
C GLU A 194 5.76 -6.35 -13.78
N PHE A 195 4.62 -5.98 -14.36
CA PHE A 195 3.40 -5.76 -13.62
C PHE A 195 2.89 -7.08 -13.00
N ASP A 196 2.98 -7.17 -11.68
CA ASP A 196 2.40 -8.24 -10.88
C ASP A 196 1.05 -7.77 -10.29
N SER A 197 -0.05 -8.42 -10.70
CA SER A 197 -1.41 -8.10 -10.25
C SER A 197 -1.62 -8.29 -8.75
N LYS A 198 -0.97 -9.29 -8.12
CA LYS A 198 -1.07 -9.54 -6.68
C LYS A 198 -0.35 -8.43 -5.91
N LYS A 199 0.85 -8.06 -6.34
CA LYS A 199 1.60 -6.93 -5.79
C LYS A 199 0.84 -5.62 -5.98
N ALA A 200 0.34 -5.36 -7.18
CA ALA A 200 -0.44 -4.16 -7.48
C ALA A 200 -1.69 -4.08 -6.59
N LYS A 201 -2.39 -5.19 -6.38
CA LYS A 201 -3.57 -5.25 -5.48
C LYS A 201 -3.21 -4.87 -4.05
N ASN A 202 -2.08 -5.38 -3.53
CA ASN A 202 -1.61 -5.05 -2.19
C ASN A 202 -1.20 -3.58 -2.07
N ILE A 203 -0.46 -3.05 -3.06
CA ILE A 203 -0.09 -1.63 -3.12
C ILE A 203 -1.34 -0.74 -3.12
N LEU A 204 -2.32 -1.06 -3.98
CA LEU A 204 -3.55 -0.28 -4.09
C LEU A 204 -4.40 -0.36 -2.80
N LYS A 205 -4.46 -1.53 -2.16
CA LYS A 205 -5.18 -1.70 -0.89
C LYS A 205 -4.53 -0.89 0.24
N ALA A 206 -3.20 -0.92 0.33
CA ALA A 206 -2.45 -0.08 1.27
C ALA A 206 -2.68 1.41 1.02
N LEU A 207 -2.64 1.86 -0.24
CA LEU A 207 -2.92 3.25 -0.62
C LEU A 207 -4.34 3.68 -0.19
N VAL A 208 -5.36 2.88 -0.54
CA VAL A 208 -6.77 3.16 -0.22
C VAL A 208 -6.97 3.30 1.28
N LYS A 209 -6.41 2.37 2.07
CA LYS A 209 -6.47 2.40 3.54
C LYS A 209 -5.89 3.69 4.11
N GLU A 210 -4.75 4.14 3.58
CA GLU A 210 -4.04 5.34 4.04
C GLU A 210 -4.76 6.64 3.70
N ILE A 211 -5.40 6.72 2.53
CA ILE A 211 -6.08 7.96 2.08
C ILE A 211 -7.55 8.03 2.50
N LYS A 212 -8.14 6.95 2.99
CA LYS A 212 -9.58 6.82 3.30
C LYS A 212 -10.12 8.01 4.08
N THR A 213 -9.47 8.35 5.21
CA THR A 213 -9.92 9.43 6.09
C THR A 213 -9.97 10.77 5.36
N ASP A 214 -9.00 11.05 4.49
CA ASP A 214 -8.98 12.29 3.72
C ASP A 214 -9.98 12.28 2.57
N ILE A 215 -10.20 11.13 1.92
CA ILE A 215 -11.25 10.98 0.91
C ILE A 215 -12.63 11.22 1.52
N VAL A 216 -12.93 10.67 2.70
CA VAL A 216 -14.20 10.91 3.41
C VAL A 216 -14.35 12.38 3.82
N LYS A 217 -13.27 13.07 4.20
CA LYS A 217 -13.33 14.53 4.44
C LYS A 217 -13.65 15.32 3.16
N ILE A 218 -13.12 14.89 2.00
CA ILE A 218 -13.36 15.55 0.71
C ILE A 218 -14.80 15.26 0.24
N TYR A 219 -15.24 14.01 0.37
CA TYR A 219 -16.51 13.45 -0.08
C TYR A 219 -17.20 12.67 1.05
N PRO A 220 -17.95 13.34 1.94
CA PRO A 220 -18.55 12.70 3.11
C PRO A 220 -19.51 11.55 2.80
N GLU A 221 -20.08 11.51 1.60
CA GLU A 221 -20.95 10.43 1.16
C GLU A 221 -20.20 9.16 0.70
N LEU A 222 -18.92 9.24 0.32
CA LEU A 222 -18.17 8.12 -0.25
C LEU A 222 -17.52 7.25 0.84
N ILE A 223 -18.36 6.70 1.72
CA ILE A 223 -17.93 5.96 2.92
C ILE A 223 -17.58 4.48 2.67
N PHE A 224 -18.10 3.91 1.59
CA PHE A 224 -17.90 2.50 1.28
C PHE A 224 -16.68 2.33 0.37
N GLU A 225 -15.78 1.43 0.77
CA GLU A 225 -14.61 1.07 -0.03
C GLU A 225 -14.58 -0.43 -0.30
N ARG A 226 -14.07 -0.82 -1.46
CA ARG A 226 -13.74 -2.22 -1.73
C ARG A 226 -12.56 -2.30 -2.68
N SER A 227 -11.57 -3.11 -2.31
CA SER A 227 -10.55 -3.56 -3.27
C SER A 227 -11.18 -4.68 -4.09
N LYS A 228 -11.47 -4.40 -5.37
CA LYS A 228 -12.22 -5.30 -6.23
C LYS A 228 -11.44 -5.52 -7.52
N TYR A 229 -11.21 -6.79 -7.84
CA TYR A 229 -10.78 -7.31 -9.14
C TYR A 229 -9.37 -6.96 -9.64
N SER A 230 -8.64 -8.02 -10.01
CA SER A 230 -7.69 -7.98 -11.11
C SER A 230 -8.46 -8.23 -12.40
N ARG A 231 -8.20 -7.44 -13.45
CA ARG A 231 -8.54 -7.86 -14.80
C ARG A 231 -7.41 -8.75 -15.28
N GLU A 232 -7.64 -10.05 -15.35
CA GLU A 232 -6.79 -10.92 -16.17
C GLU A 232 -7.08 -10.61 -17.64
N ILE A 233 -6.06 -10.78 -18.48
CA ILE A 233 -6.14 -10.48 -19.91
C ILE A 233 -7.23 -11.37 -20.52
N HIS A 234 -8.35 -10.78 -20.93
CA HIS A 234 -9.26 -11.44 -21.87
C HIS A 234 -8.88 -11.04 -23.28
N ALA A 235 -9.03 -11.95 -24.24
CA ALA A 235 -8.66 -11.75 -25.65
C ALA A 235 -9.31 -10.51 -26.32
N HIS A 236 -10.34 -9.93 -25.69
CA HIS A 236 -11.09 -8.77 -26.18
C HIS A 236 -10.99 -7.54 -25.25
N THR A 237 -10.04 -7.53 -24.32
CA THR A 237 -9.83 -6.36 -23.44
C THR A 237 -8.88 -5.34 -24.05
N VAL A 238 -9.38 -4.11 -24.24
CA VAL A 238 -8.62 -2.98 -24.76
C VAL A 238 -7.64 -2.40 -23.72
N HIS A 239 -7.79 -2.76 -22.45
CA HIS A 239 -6.95 -2.26 -21.37
C HIS A 239 -5.95 -3.30 -20.88
N HIS A 240 -4.72 -2.83 -20.64
CA HIS A 240 -3.63 -3.55 -19.99
C HIS A 240 -4.02 -4.17 -18.64
N ARG A 241 -3.21 -5.14 -18.18
CA ARG A 241 -3.32 -5.74 -16.84
C ARG A 241 -3.47 -4.63 -15.81
N SER A 242 -4.58 -4.67 -15.07
CA SER A 242 -4.88 -3.63 -14.09
C SER A 242 -5.67 -4.17 -12.91
N VAL A 243 -5.47 -3.52 -11.78
CA VAL A 243 -6.24 -3.70 -10.54
C VAL A 243 -6.88 -2.38 -10.17
N TRP A 244 -8.06 -2.44 -9.55
CA TRP A 244 -8.77 -1.22 -9.19
C TRP A 244 -9.45 -1.32 -7.82
N SER A 245 -9.81 -0.16 -7.30
CA SER A 245 -10.53 0.03 -6.06
C SER A 245 -11.35 1.31 -6.17
N PHE A 246 -12.23 1.55 -5.22
CA PHE A 246 -13.14 2.69 -5.28
C PHE A 246 -13.63 3.12 -3.91
N PHE A 247 -14.10 4.37 -3.86
CA PHE A 247 -14.90 4.95 -2.79
C PHE A 247 -16.30 5.29 -3.34
N ALA A 248 -17.34 4.74 -2.72
CA ALA A 248 -18.74 4.84 -3.15
C ALA A 248 -19.67 5.12 -1.97
N THR A 249 -20.92 5.48 -2.28
CA THR A 249 -21.97 5.72 -1.28
C THR A 249 -22.40 4.45 -0.55
N ASP A 250 -22.40 3.32 -1.24
CA ASP A 250 -22.86 2.05 -0.72
C ASP A 250 -22.20 0.85 -1.44
N LYS A 251 -22.52 -0.36 -0.97
CA LYS A 251 -22.00 -1.63 -1.50
C LYS A 251 -22.38 -1.91 -2.96
N ASP A 252 -23.51 -1.38 -3.41
CA ASP A 252 -24.02 -1.43 -4.77
C ASP A 252 -23.49 -0.24 -5.59
N PHE A 253 -22.18 -0.01 -5.52
CA PHE A 253 -21.43 1.13 -6.09
C PHE A 253 -21.75 1.52 -7.55
N THR A 254 -22.43 0.66 -8.31
CA THR A 254 -22.90 0.94 -9.67
C THR A 254 -24.19 1.77 -9.72
N LYS A 255 -24.92 1.92 -8.61
CA LYS A 255 -26.17 2.69 -8.52
C LYS A 255 -25.93 4.20 -8.42
N ASP A 256 -24.70 4.62 -8.16
CA ASP A 256 -24.31 6.02 -8.12
C ASP A 256 -22.89 6.24 -8.68
N MET A 257 -22.46 7.49 -8.72
CA MET A 257 -21.12 7.93 -9.04
C MET A 257 -20.16 7.59 -7.91
N HIS A 258 -18.95 7.21 -8.25
CA HIS A 258 -17.92 6.82 -7.29
C HIS A 258 -16.54 7.29 -7.74
N LEU A 259 -15.61 7.40 -6.79
CA LEU A 259 -14.21 7.68 -7.07
C LEU A 259 -13.49 6.36 -7.30
N THR A 260 -12.95 6.13 -8.50
CA THR A 260 -12.19 4.92 -8.85
C THR A 260 -10.70 5.22 -8.83
N LEU A 261 -9.92 4.31 -8.27
CA LEU A 261 -8.46 4.27 -8.34
C LEU A 261 -8.04 2.98 -9.04
N TRP A 262 -7.05 3.04 -9.92
CA TRP A 262 -6.51 1.84 -10.54
C TRP A 262 -4.99 1.91 -10.72
N LEU A 263 -4.37 0.74 -10.74
CA LEU A 263 -2.97 0.55 -11.12
C LEU A 263 -2.93 -0.33 -12.36
N SER A 264 -2.09 0.06 -13.32
CA SER A 264 -1.78 -0.70 -14.52
C SER A 264 -0.27 -0.85 -14.67
N ASP A 265 0.16 -1.56 -15.70
CA ASP A 265 1.56 -1.69 -16.11
C ASP A 265 2.24 -0.36 -16.50
N THR A 266 1.47 0.65 -16.89
CA THR A 266 2.01 1.92 -17.41
C THR A 266 1.76 3.13 -16.50
N HIS A 267 0.70 3.10 -15.68
CA HIS A 267 0.29 4.24 -14.87
C HIS A 267 -0.58 3.85 -13.68
N MET A 268 -0.65 4.78 -12.72
CA MET A 268 -1.73 4.87 -11.76
C MET A 268 -2.78 5.84 -12.28
N GLY A 269 -4.05 5.57 -12.00
CA GLY A 269 -5.10 6.52 -12.33
C GLY A 269 -6.15 6.69 -11.24
N ILE A 270 -6.82 7.83 -11.35
CA ILE A 270 -7.93 8.25 -10.50
C ILE A 270 -9.04 8.81 -11.38
N ALA A 271 -10.29 8.48 -11.08
CA ALA A 271 -11.43 8.89 -11.89
C ALA A 271 -12.69 9.13 -11.06
N ILE A 272 -13.51 10.08 -11.51
CA ILE A 272 -14.94 10.05 -11.24
C ILE A 272 -15.58 9.11 -12.25
N THR A 273 -16.26 8.08 -11.77
CA THR A 273 -16.94 7.09 -12.60
C THR A 273 -18.45 7.18 -12.45
N ILE A 274 -19.15 7.39 -13.57
CA ILE A 274 -20.61 7.31 -13.66
C ILE A 274 -20.96 5.96 -14.30
N SER A 275 -21.44 5.06 -13.45
CA SER A 275 -21.75 3.68 -13.83
C SER A 275 -23.04 3.59 -14.63
N ASN A 276 -23.24 2.47 -15.34
CA ASN A 276 -24.44 2.20 -16.12
C ASN A 276 -25.75 2.38 -15.31
N ASN A 277 -25.78 1.92 -14.06
CA ASN A 277 -26.98 1.92 -13.22
C ASN A 277 -27.21 3.23 -12.45
N SER A 278 -26.36 4.26 -12.64
CA SER A 278 -26.45 5.56 -11.96
C SER A 278 -27.54 6.46 -12.55
N LYS A 279 -28.81 6.04 -12.50
CA LYS A 279 -29.96 6.68 -13.20
C LYS A 279 -30.04 8.19 -12.99
N LYS A 280 -29.88 8.67 -11.76
CA LYS A 280 -29.93 10.11 -11.42
C LYS A 280 -28.79 10.87 -12.11
N ARG A 281 -27.58 10.32 -12.08
CA ARG A 281 -26.39 10.93 -12.70
C ARG A 281 -26.46 10.93 -14.21
N TRP A 282 -27.00 9.88 -14.83
CA TRP A 282 -27.28 9.89 -16.27
C TRP A 282 -28.32 10.93 -16.66
N LYS A 283 -29.39 11.12 -15.86
CA LYS A 283 -30.36 12.21 -16.08
C LYS A 283 -29.68 13.58 -16.02
N ARG A 284 -28.82 13.80 -15.02
CA ARG A 284 -28.03 15.03 -14.87
C ARG A 284 -27.08 15.26 -16.03
N LEU A 285 -26.33 14.24 -16.45
CA LEU A 285 -25.45 14.28 -17.61
C LEU A 285 -26.23 14.64 -18.89
N LYS A 286 -27.37 14.01 -19.15
CA LYS A 286 -28.20 14.33 -20.33
C LYS A 286 -28.65 15.79 -20.32
N ALA A 287 -29.02 16.33 -19.16
CA ALA A 287 -29.37 17.75 -19.04
C ALA A 287 -28.16 18.66 -19.31
N ILE A 288 -26.97 18.29 -18.82
CA ILE A 288 -25.73 19.04 -19.07
C ILE A 288 -25.37 19.02 -20.55
N PHE A 289 -25.33 17.84 -21.17
CA PHE A 289 -24.92 17.66 -22.55
C PHE A 289 -25.98 18.11 -23.57
N GLY A 290 -27.26 18.16 -23.17
CA GLY A 290 -28.37 18.65 -24.00
C GLY A 290 -28.59 20.17 -23.95
N SER A 291 -27.83 20.91 -23.14
CA SER A 291 -27.92 22.37 -23.02
C SER A 291 -26.56 23.00 -23.30
N ASP A 292 -26.48 23.91 -24.27
CA ASP A 292 -25.21 24.57 -24.63
C ASP A 292 -24.62 25.38 -23.48
N GLU A 293 -25.47 26.00 -22.66
CA GLU A 293 -25.04 26.74 -21.46
C GLU A 293 -24.43 25.79 -20.43
N SER A 294 -25.16 24.73 -20.04
CA SER A 294 -24.68 23.77 -19.05
C SER A 294 -23.43 23.03 -19.55
N PHE A 295 -23.40 22.65 -20.83
CA PHE A 295 -22.24 22.02 -21.44
C PHE A 295 -21.03 22.95 -21.45
N SER A 296 -21.22 24.25 -21.70
CA SER A 296 -20.14 25.24 -21.62
C SER A 296 -19.58 25.39 -20.21
N VAL A 297 -20.43 25.35 -19.18
CA VAL A 297 -20.00 25.30 -17.77
C VAL A 297 -19.20 24.03 -17.50
N PHE A 298 -19.66 22.87 -17.97
CA PHE A 298 -18.96 21.60 -17.83
C PHE A 298 -17.56 21.64 -18.48
N LYS A 299 -17.46 22.10 -19.74
CA LYS A 299 -16.17 22.28 -20.44
C LYS A 299 -15.23 23.22 -19.67
N ARG A 300 -15.74 24.30 -19.08
CA ARG A 300 -14.94 25.21 -18.25
C ARG A 300 -14.41 24.52 -17.00
N LYS A 301 -15.24 23.74 -16.31
CA LYS A 301 -14.83 22.94 -15.14
C LYS A 301 -13.76 21.91 -15.50
N LEU A 302 -13.91 21.18 -16.61
CA LEU A 302 -12.88 20.25 -17.10
C LEU A 302 -11.58 20.96 -17.47
N THR A 303 -11.65 22.14 -18.07
CA THR A 303 -10.46 22.96 -18.37
C THR A 303 -9.74 23.42 -17.10
N LEU A 304 -10.48 23.80 -16.06
CA LEU A 304 -9.89 24.15 -14.76
C LEU A 304 -9.30 22.91 -14.05
N LEU A 305 -9.98 21.76 -14.15
CA LEU A 305 -9.49 20.50 -13.63
C LEU A 305 -8.17 20.08 -14.28
N ARG A 306 -8.06 20.21 -15.62
CA ARG A 306 -6.84 19.90 -16.38
C ARG A 306 -5.62 20.71 -15.92
N LYS A 307 -5.81 21.94 -15.43
CA LYS A 307 -4.71 22.76 -14.88
C LYS A 307 -4.13 22.20 -13.58
N LYS A 308 -4.89 21.37 -12.86
CA LYS A 308 -4.51 20.79 -11.56
C LYS A 308 -4.05 19.35 -11.67
N LEU A 309 -4.50 18.64 -12.71
CA LEU A 309 -4.24 17.21 -12.89
C LEU A 309 -3.38 16.93 -14.13
N PRO A 310 -2.46 15.96 -14.06
CA PRO A 310 -1.78 15.48 -15.26
C PRO A 310 -2.76 14.66 -16.12
N ASN A 311 -2.55 14.71 -17.44
CA ASN A 311 -3.18 13.82 -18.43
C ASN A 311 -4.67 13.56 -18.13
N LEU A 312 -5.52 14.58 -18.31
CA LEU A 312 -6.95 14.48 -18.06
C LEU A 312 -7.64 13.89 -19.29
N TYR A 313 -8.39 12.80 -19.10
CA TYR A 313 -9.15 12.14 -20.14
C TYR A 313 -10.64 12.15 -19.82
N LEU A 314 -11.43 12.20 -20.88
CA LEU A 314 -12.84 11.84 -20.86
C LEU A 314 -12.99 10.50 -21.59
N GLU A 315 -13.52 9.50 -20.89
CA GLU A 315 -13.71 8.15 -21.42
C GLU A 315 -15.19 7.77 -21.40
N PHE A 316 -15.67 7.22 -22.51
CA PHE A 316 -16.92 6.50 -22.60
C PHE A 316 -16.65 5.04 -22.95
N VAL A 317 -17.18 4.11 -22.16
CA VAL A 317 -17.06 2.66 -22.41
C VAL A 317 -18.42 2.00 -22.45
N HIS A 318 -18.68 1.24 -23.51
CA HIS A 318 -19.80 0.31 -23.61
C HIS A 318 -19.32 -1.13 -23.34
N ARG A 319 -20.02 -1.85 -22.45
CA ARG A 319 -19.72 -3.25 -22.15
C ARG A 319 -20.96 -4.13 -22.12
N HIS A 320 -20.87 -5.35 -22.63
CA HIS A 320 -21.77 -6.43 -22.26
C HIS A 320 -21.11 -7.34 -21.21
N TYR A 321 -21.95 -8.09 -20.50
CA TYR A 321 -21.53 -8.98 -19.43
C TYR A 321 -22.11 -10.36 -19.72
N MET A 322 -21.25 -11.34 -19.98
CA MET A 322 -21.68 -12.75 -20.10
C MET A 322 -22.02 -13.32 -18.71
N HIS A 323 -21.19 -12.94 -17.73
CA HIS A 323 -21.44 -13.12 -16.30
C HIS A 323 -21.14 -11.81 -15.56
N GLN A 324 -21.62 -11.66 -14.33
CA GLN A 324 -21.48 -10.40 -13.55
C GLN A 324 -20.01 -9.95 -13.37
N GLN A 325 -19.06 -10.87 -13.56
CA GLN A 325 -17.62 -10.64 -13.41
C GLN A 325 -16.89 -10.50 -14.77
N ASP A 326 -17.52 -10.94 -15.86
CA ASP A 326 -16.89 -11.08 -17.18
C ASP A 326 -17.44 -10.01 -18.13
N ALA A 327 -16.80 -8.85 -18.07
CA ALA A 327 -17.17 -7.69 -18.88
C ALA A 327 -16.36 -7.66 -20.19
N PHE A 328 -17.05 -7.60 -21.31
CA PHE A 328 -16.46 -7.44 -22.65
C PHE A 328 -16.65 -6.01 -23.11
N VAL A 329 -15.63 -5.41 -23.72
CA VAL A 329 -15.70 -4.03 -24.23
C VAL A 329 -16.21 -4.08 -25.66
N ASP A 330 -17.42 -3.56 -25.88
CA ASP A 330 -18.03 -3.45 -27.22
C ASP A 330 -17.63 -2.17 -27.95
N GLY A 331 -17.33 -1.13 -27.17
CA GLY A 331 -16.94 0.17 -27.70
C GLY A 331 -16.26 1.00 -26.64
N LEU A 332 -15.22 1.73 -27.05
CA LEU A 332 -14.44 2.63 -26.22
C LEU A 332 -14.19 3.91 -27.03
N ILE A 333 -14.54 5.04 -26.44
CA ILE A 333 -14.02 6.35 -26.85
C ILE A 333 -13.25 6.92 -25.67
N GLU A 334 -11.98 7.22 -25.88
CA GLU A 334 -11.16 7.96 -24.95
C GLU A 334 -10.61 9.20 -25.64
N MET A 335 -10.67 10.35 -24.96
CA MET A 335 -10.14 11.61 -25.46
C MET A 335 -9.30 12.29 -24.38
N ASP A 336 -8.06 12.64 -24.72
CA ASP A 336 -7.24 13.55 -23.92
C ASP A 336 -7.83 14.96 -24.01
N TRP A 337 -8.07 15.60 -22.86
CA TRP A 337 -8.65 16.94 -22.80
C TRP A 337 -7.83 18.00 -23.53
N ASP A 338 -6.51 17.82 -23.66
CA ASP A 338 -5.64 18.76 -24.37
C ASP A 338 -5.95 18.82 -25.87
N THR A 339 -6.59 17.80 -26.45
CA THR A 339 -7.00 17.81 -27.86
C THR A 339 -8.20 18.73 -28.11
N VAL A 340 -9.01 19.07 -27.10
CA VAL A 340 -10.24 19.86 -27.29
C VAL A 340 -9.95 21.24 -27.89
N LYS A 341 -8.88 21.89 -27.41
CA LYS A 341 -8.40 23.17 -27.93
C LYS A 341 -7.19 23.03 -28.86
N GLY A 342 -6.42 21.95 -28.71
CA GLY A 342 -5.10 21.82 -29.32
C GLY A 342 -4.10 22.72 -28.61
N ILE A 343 -3.09 22.13 -27.97
CA ILE A 343 -1.99 22.83 -27.33
C ILE A 343 -0.72 22.31 -27.97
N LYS A 344 0.08 23.15 -28.64
CA LYS A 344 1.28 22.70 -29.37
C LYS A 344 2.12 21.74 -28.50
N PRO A 345 2.51 20.55 -29.00
CA PRO A 345 2.37 20.04 -30.37
C PRO A 345 1.05 19.31 -30.68
N VAL A 346 0.09 19.25 -29.75
CA VAL A 346 -1.19 18.54 -29.87
C VAL A 346 -2.14 19.24 -30.84
N LYS A 347 -2.60 18.50 -31.87
CA LYS A 347 -3.61 18.99 -32.82
C LYS A 347 -4.98 19.09 -32.15
N ARG A 348 -5.73 20.14 -32.51
CA ARG A 348 -7.13 20.29 -32.07
C ARG A 348 -7.99 19.19 -32.69
N ASN A 349 -8.76 18.51 -31.85
CA ASN A 349 -9.76 17.52 -32.22
C ASN A 349 -10.96 17.60 -31.27
N ILE A 350 -12.03 18.24 -31.72
CA ILE A 350 -13.30 18.38 -30.99
C ILE A 350 -14.28 17.22 -31.28
N ILE A 351 -14.04 16.47 -32.37
CA ILE A 351 -14.97 15.46 -32.88
C ILE A 351 -15.24 14.38 -31.83
N TRP A 352 -14.19 13.97 -31.09
CA TRP A 352 -14.35 12.99 -30.01
C TRP A 352 -15.22 13.47 -28.86
N LEU A 353 -15.19 14.77 -28.54
CA LEU A 353 -16.04 15.35 -27.50
C LEU A 353 -17.50 15.35 -27.94
N GLU A 354 -17.78 15.70 -29.20
CA GLU A 354 -19.13 15.64 -29.77
C GLU A 354 -19.64 14.18 -29.86
N ALA A 355 -18.78 13.23 -30.22
CA ALA A 355 -19.15 11.81 -30.19
C ALA A 355 -19.51 11.33 -28.77
N ILE A 356 -18.76 11.74 -27.75
CA ILE A 356 -19.10 11.44 -26.35
C ILE A 356 -20.42 12.12 -25.94
N LYS A 357 -20.66 13.36 -26.39
CA LYS A 357 -21.93 14.06 -26.16
C LYS A 357 -23.11 13.27 -26.71
N ASP A 358 -23.02 12.82 -27.95
CA ASP A 358 -24.07 12.03 -28.59
C ASP A 358 -24.31 10.70 -27.87
N LEU A 359 -23.24 10.00 -27.45
CA LEU A 359 -23.36 8.77 -26.67
C LEU A 359 -24.05 9.00 -25.32
N VAL A 360 -23.74 10.09 -24.63
CA VAL A 360 -24.37 10.45 -23.35
C VAL A 360 -25.87 10.71 -23.53
N ILE A 361 -26.25 11.50 -24.55
CA ILE A 361 -27.65 11.81 -24.86
C ILE A 361 -28.43 10.52 -25.17
N ASN A 362 -27.83 9.63 -25.98
CA ASN A 362 -28.48 8.44 -26.54
C ASN A 362 -28.26 7.14 -25.73
N LYS A 363 -27.68 7.22 -24.53
CA LYS A 363 -27.34 6.10 -23.61
C LYS A 363 -28.41 5.01 -23.37
N LYS A 364 -29.69 5.24 -23.68
CA LYS A 364 -30.80 4.32 -23.33
C LYS A 364 -30.62 2.91 -23.93
N GLY A 365 -29.88 2.77 -25.03
CA GLY A 365 -29.73 1.51 -25.76
C GLY A 365 -28.51 0.65 -25.42
N PHE A 366 -27.64 1.06 -24.48
CA PHE A 366 -26.38 0.35 -24.25
C PHE A 366 -25.88 0.47 -22.82
N ASN A 367 -25.06 -0.48 -22.38
CA ASN A 367 -24.45 -0.52 -21.05
C ASN A 367 -23.21 0.39 -20.95
N GLY A 368 -23.45 1.68 -21.13
CA GLY A 368 -22.42 2.72 -21.08
C GLY A 368 -21.97 3.10 -19.67
N GLN A 369 -20.69 3.44 -19.55
CA GLN A 369 -20.04 4.04 -18.40
C GLN A 369 -19.28 5.28 -18.89
N LEU A 370 -19.38 6.38 -18.15
CA LEU A 370 -18.57 7.58 -18.38
C LEU A 370 -17.53 7.72 -17.26
N MET A 371 -16.28 8.00 -17.60
CA MET A 371 -15.23 8.31 -16.64
C MET A 371 -14.57 9.64 -16.98
N ILE A 372 -14.36 10.47 -15.96
CA ILE A 372 -13.51 11.66 -16.04
C ILE A 372 -12.28 11.33 -15.23
N ARG A 373 -11.13 11.18 -15.89
CA ARG A 373 -9.99 10.46 -15.29
C ARG A 373 -8.66 11.14 -15.52
N SER A 374 -7.75 11.01 -14.57
CA SER A 374 -6.37 11.47 -14.67
C SER A 374 -5.42 10.30 -14.54
N ARG A 375 -4.32 10.34 -15.30
CA ARG A 375 -3.27 9.31 -15.32
C ARG A 375 -1.93 9.88 -14.89
N PHE A 376 -1.32 9.19 -13.93
CA PHE A 376 0.05 9.41 -13.48
C PHE A 376 0.92 8.31 -14.08
N PHE A 377 1.61 8.60 -15.19
CA PHE A 377 2.55 7.67 -15.81
C PHE A 377 3.82 7.52 -14.97
N TYR A 378 4.31 6.28 -14.83
CA TYR A 378 5.45 5.98 -13.95
C TYR A 378 6.73 6.75 -14.33
N ASN A 379 6.92 7.00 -15.64
CA ASN A 379 8.09 7.71 -16.15
C ASN A 379 8.03 9.22 -15.86
N ASP A 380 6.85 9.81 -15.78
CA ASP A 380 6.66 11.26 -15.63
C ASP A 380 6.55 11.69 -14.15
N HIS A 381 6.32 10.73 -13.26
CA HIS A 381 6.04 10.98 -11.85
C HIS A 381 6.92 10.13 -10.92
N PRO A 382 8.23 10.46 -10.77
CA PRO A 382 9.15 9.68 -9.93
C PRO A 382 8.71 9.60 -8.46
N LYS A 383 7.96 10.61 -7.98
CA LYS A 383 7.37 10.61 -6.63
C LYS A 383 6.44 9.42 -6.38
N MET A 384 5.91 8.78 -7.42
CA MET A 384 5.11 7.55 -7.31
C MET A 384 5.83 6.44 -6.56
N LYS A 385 7.15 6.39 -6.60
CA LYS A 385 7.98 5.38 -5.93
C LYS A 385 8.14 5.62 -4.41
N THR A 386 7.41 6.57 -3.85
CA THR A 386 7.56 6.98 -2.45
C THR A 386 6.20 7.00 -1.74
N ALA A 387 6.22 6.87 -0.41
CA ALA A 387 5.03 6.97 0.43
C ALA A 387 4.30 8.32 0.30
N GLU A 388 5.02 9.40 -0.06
CA GLU A 388 4.45 10.74 -0.24
C GLU A 388 3.47 10.83 -1.41
N PHE A 389 3.51 9.87 -2.36
CA PHE A 389 2.58 9.86 -3.49
C PHE A 389 1.11 9.82 -3.04
N LYS A 390 0.81 9.28 -1.85
CA LYS A 390 -0.54 9.29 -1.29
C LYS A 390 -1.11 10.72 -1.18
N ASN A 391 -0.26 11.70 -0.87
CA ASN A 391 -0.67 13.10 -0.77
C ASN A 391 -1.05 13.67 -2.14
N ILE A 392 -0.36 13.25 -3.21
CA ILE A 392 -0.69 13.63 -4.59
C ILE A 392 -2.03 13.02 -5.00
N VAL A 393 -2.30 11.77 -4.63
CA VAL A 393 -3.60 11.12 -4.88
C VAL A 393 -4.73 11.84 -4.15
N VAL A 394 -4.53 12.25 -2.90
CA VAL A 394 -5.50 13.02 -2.10
C VAL A 394 -5.76 14.40 -2.74
N GLU A 395 -4.71 15.11 -3.16
CA GLU A 395 -4.87 16.39 -3.86
C GLU A 395 -5.57 16.23 -5.22
N ALA A 396 -5.28 15.13 -5.92
CA ALA A 396 -5.96 14.82 -7.16
C ALA A 396 -7.47 14.59 -6.92
N ALA A 397 -7.82 13.81 -5.91
CA ALA A 397 -9.19 13.61 -5.48
C ALA A 397 -9.86 14.95 -5.10
N ARG A 398 -9.18 15.80 -4.33
CA ARG A 398 -9.68 17.15 -3.98
C ARG A 398 -9.95 17.99 -5.23
N SER A 399 -9.10 17.91 -6.24
CA SER A 399 -9.27 18.64 -7.50
C SER A 399 -10.52 18.21 -8.26
N PHE A 400 -10.91 16.93 -8.19
CA PHE A 400 -12.14 16.42 -8.79
C PHE A 400 -13.43 16.93 -8.13
N LYS A 401 -13.38 17.48 -6.90
CA LYS A 401 -14.57 17.84 -6.11
C LYS A 401 -15.55 18.76 -6.85
N ASP A 402 -15.05 19.80 -7.52
CA ASP A 402 -15.91 20.75 -8.22
C ASP A 402 -16.69 20.13 -9.40
N VAL A 403 -16.08 19.14 -10.07
CA VAL A 403 -16.74 18.38 -11.14
C VAL A 403 -17.71 17.36 -10.54
N PHE A 404 -17.32 16.70 -9.46
CA PHE A 404 -18.17 15.75 -8.75
C PHE A 404 -19.48 16.39 -8.28
N GLU A 405 -19.42 17.56 -7.61
CA GLU A 405 -20.61 18.28 -7.15
C GLU A 405 -21.48 18.78 -8.31
N TYR A 406 -20.88 19.16 -9.43
CA TYR A 406 -21.65 19.62 -10.60
C TYR A 406 -22.45 18.49 -11.29
N LEU A 407 -21.94 17.25 -11.19
CA LEU A 407 -22.54 16.03 -11.72
C LEU A 407 -23.54 15.39 -10.74
N LYS A 408 -23.54 15.83 -9.48
CA LYS A 408 -24.53 15.45 -8.49
C LYS A 408 -25.90 16.03 -8.90
#